data_AF-A0A7L1JWV3-F1
#
_entry.id   AF-A0A7L1JWV3-F1
#
_cell.length_a   1.000
_cell.length_b   1.000
_cell.length_c   1.000
_cell.angle_alpha   90.00
_cell.angle_beta   90.00
_cell.angle_gamma   90.00
#
_symmetry.space_group_name_H-M   'P 1'
#
loop_
_entity.id
_entity.type
_entity.pdbx_description
1 polymer ?
#
loop_
_entity_poly.entity_id
_entity_poly.type
_entity_poly.pdbx_seq_one_letter_code
_entity_poly.pdbx_strand_id
1 'polypeptide(L)'
;GSSLQCYSCKTQLSNSNCQTEMSCKENEMCKTDVIRVAGLFTIISKGCDSSCAAEYQDFSVGNRNVSCCSTNLCNINAAGSVRYSYGMAAGIAASMLWPFLNNR
;
A
#
# COMPACT_ATOMS: atom_id res chain seq x y z
N GLY A 1 -17.10 11.23 14.53
CA GLY A 1 -16.55 10.63 13.30
C GLY A 1 -15.39 9.74 13.69
N SER A 2 -15.23 8.59 13.05
CA SER A 2 -14.09 7.71 13.32
C SER A 2 -12.80 8.36 12.81
N SER A 3 -11.79 8.46 13.67
CA SER A 3 -10.44 8.88 13.29
C SER A 3 -9.74 7.71 12.57
N LEU A 4 -9.00 8.02 11.49
CA LEU A 4 -8.22 7.05 10.73
C LEU A 4 -7.08 6.49 11.60
N GLN A 5 -6.96 5.17 11.70
CA GLN A 5 -5.84 4.50 12.36
C GLN A 5 -4.76 4.16 11.32
N CYS A 6 -3.50 4.42 11.64
CA CYS A 6 -2.34 4.09 10.79
C CYS A 6 -1.22 3.50 11.62
N TYR A 7 -0.30 2.77 10.98
CA TYR A 7 0.98 2.45 11.59
C TYR A 7 1.92 3.65 11.57
N SER A 8 2.79 3.71 12.57
CA SER A 8 3.77 4.76 12.78
C SER A 8 5.11 4.17 13.21
N CYS A 9 6.20 4.77 12.72
CA CYS A 9 7.54 4.53 13.21
C CYS A 9 8.49 5.57 12.65
N LYS A 10 9.65 5.75 13.29
CA LYS A 10 10.74 6.57 12.78
C LYS A 10 11.94 5.68 12.51
N THR A 11 12.46 5.74 11.29
CA THR A 11 13.78 5.19 10.92
C THR A 11 13.96 3.73 11.34
N GLN A 12 13.08 2.84 10.87
CA GLN A 12 13.18 1.40 11.13
C GLN A 12 13.77 0.65 9.94
N LEU A 13 14.61 -0.35 10.24
CA LEU A 13 15.23 -1.21 9.22
C LEU A 13 14.32 -2.38 8.80
N SER A 14 13.34 -2.72 9.63
CA SER A 14 12.39 -3.80 9.38
C SER A 14 10.96 -3.31 9.48
N ASN A 15 10.11 -3.79 8.57
CA ASN A 15 8.68 -3.51 8.59
C ASN A 15 7.99 -4.09 9.84
N SER A 16 8.51 -5.20 10.40
CA SER A 16 7.98 -5.80 11.64
C SER A 16 8.12 -4.86 12.84
N ASN A 17 9.19 -4.06 12.87
CA ASN A 17 9.44 -3.09 13.93
C ASN A 17 8.73 -1.76 13.67
N CYS A 18 7.94 -1.66 12.59
CA CYS A 18 7.26 -0.47 12.13
C CYS A 18 5.73 -0.70 12.06
N GLN A 19 5.17 -1.18 13.18
CA GLN A 19 3.75 -1.51 13.35
C GLN A 19 3.14 -0.87 14.60
N THR A 20 3.66 0.27 15.05
CA THR A 20 3.05 1.00 16.17
C THR A 20 1.81 1.73 15.70
N GLU A 21 0.63 1.34 16.16
CA GLU A 21 -0.63 1.98 15.79
C GLU A 21 -0.72 3.42 16.35
N MET A 22 -1.28 4.33 15.55
CA MET A 22 -1.59 5.70 15.95
C MET A 22 -2.89 6.18 15.29
N SER A 23 -3.60 7.08 15.98
CA SER A 23 -4.78 7.74 15.43
C SER A 23 -4.39 9.06 14.75
N CYS A 24 -4.84 9.25 13.51
CA CYS A 24 -4.59 10.44 12.72
C CYS A 24 -5.63 11.54 12.97
N LYS A 25 -5.27 12.78 12.64
CA LYS A 25 -6.18 13.92 12.65
C LYS A 25 -7.13 13.88 11.46
N GLU A 26 -8.13 14.76 11.47
CA GLU A 26 -8.99 14.96 10.31
C GLU A 26 -8.18 15.40 9.09
N ASN A 27 -8.54 14.84 7.92
CA ASN A 27 -7.88 15.06 6.62
C ASN A 27 -6.44 14.55 6.51
N GLU A 28 -5.94 13.78 7.48
CA GLU A 28 -4.66 13.09 7.35
C GLU A 28 -4.83 11.71 6.69
N MET A 29 -3.78 11.27 5.98
CA MET A 29 -3.69 9.95 5.35
C MET A 29 -2.53 9.16 5.92
N CYS A 30 -2.60 7.83 5.87
CA CYS A 30 -1.46 7.00 6.21
C CYS A 30 -0.37 7.17 5.15
N LYS A 31 0.83 7.50 5.60
CA LYS A 31 2.03 7.63 4.79
C LYS A 31 3.02 6.53 5.10
N THR A 32 3.69 6.04 4.07
CA THR A 32 4.87 5.17 4.18
C THR A 32 5.98 5.75 3.32
N ASP A 33 7.13 6.02 3.91
CA ASP A 33 8.32 6.49 3.22
C ASP A 33 9.41 5.43 3.35
N VAL A 34 9.88 4.92 2.22
CA VAL A 34 10.92 3.89 2.16
C VAL A 34 12.08 4.42 1.36
N ILE A 35 13.23 4.56 2.02
CA ILE A 35 14.48 4.97 1.41
C ILE A 35 15.40 3.76 1.39
N ARG A 36 15.81 3.33 0.21
CA ARG A 36 16.74 2.23 -0.01
C ARG A 36 18.06 2.82 -0.46
N VAL A 37 19.14 2.53 0.26
CA VAL A 37 20.49 2.85 -0.17
C VAL A 37 21.11 1.60 -0.77
N ALA A 38 21.59 1.69 -2.01
CA ALA A 38 22.10 0.56 -2.77
C ALA A 38 23.20 -0.19 -1.98
N GLY A 39 22.96 -1.48 -1.72
CA GLY A 39 23.93 -2.37 -1.05
C GLY A 39 24.17 -2.12 0.44
N LEU A 40 23.41 -1.22 1.09
CA LEU A 40 23.67 -0.82 2.48
C LEU A 40 22.48 -1.11 3.41
N PHE A 41 21.44 -0.28 3.37
CA PHE A 41 20.30 -0.39 4.28
C PHE A 41 19.02 0.16 3.65
N THR A 42 17.88 -0.32 4.16
CA THR A 42 16.55 0.21 3.86
C THR A 42 16.00 0.88 5.10
N ILE A 43 15.60 2.14 4.98
CA ILE A 43 14.99 2.92 6.05
C ILE A 43 13.51 3.04 5.76
N ILE A 44 12.68 2.69 6.73
CA ILE A 44 11.22 2.77 6.68
C ILE A 44 10.76 3.79 7.72
N SER A 45 9.91 4.72 7.30
CA SER A 45 9.17 5.63 8.18
C SER A 45 7.69 5.57 7.83
N LYS A 46 6.84 5.57 8.85
CA LYS A 46 5.37 5.56 8.69
C LYS A 46 4.73 6.58 9.61
N GLY A 47 3.56 7.07 9.22
CA GLY A 47 2.76 7.95 10.07
C GLY A 47 1.55 8.52 9.35
N CYS A 48 1.03 9.63 9.87
CA CYS A 48 -0.08 10.38 9.29
C CYS A 48 0.46 11.66 8.62
N ASP A 49 -0.06 12.00 7.44
CA ASP A 49 0.30 13.21 6.71
C ASP A 49 -0.90 13.73 5.92
N SER A 50 -1.28 15.00 6.12
CA SER A 50 -2.38 15.66 5.39
C SER A 50 -2.02 16.07 3.97
N SER A 51 -0.72 16.12 3.67
CA SER A 51 -0.15 16.48 2.38
C SER A 51 0.51 15.27 1.69
N CYS A 52 0.10 14.06 2.06
CA CYS A 52 0.68 12.84 1.53
C CYS A 52 0.50 12.76 0.01
N ALA A 53 1.62 12.79 -0.72
CA ALA A 53 1.66 12.53 -2.16
C ALA A 53 2.49 11.27 -2.43
N ALA A 54 1.93 10.34 -3.21
CA ALA A 54 2.67 9.17 -3.65
C ALA A 54 3.75 9.59 -4.64
N GLU A 55 4.98 9.18 -4.39
CA GLU A 55 6.14 9.64 -5.15
C GLU A 55 7.20 8.53 -5.20
N TYR A 56 7.81 8.36 -6.36
CA TYR A 56 8.98 7.50 -6.53
C TYR A 56 10.12 8.33 -7.08
N GLN A 57 11.26 8.28 -6.40
CA GLN A 57 12.50 8.92 -6.83
C GLN A 57 13.61 7.87 -6.88
N ASP A 58 14.33 7.85 -7.99
CA ASP A 58 15.52 7.01 -8.15
C ASP A 58 16.76 7.89 -8.19
N PHE A 59 17.78 7.49 -7.45
CA PHE A 59 19.05 8.18 -7.32
C PHE A 59 20.17 7.21 -7.70
N SER A 60 21.32 7.74 -8.13
CA SER A 60 22.47 6.89 -8.49
C SER A 60 22.95 5.96 -7.36
N VAL A 61 22.60 6.27 -6.11
CA VAL A 61 23.03 5.56 -4.90
C VAL A 61 21.88 4.86 -4.16
N GLY A 62 20.67 4.83 -4.73
CA GLY A 62 19.50 4.26 -4.06
C GLY A 62 18.18 4.85 -4.56
N ASN A 63 17.06 4.49 -3.94
CA ASN A 63 15.75 4.98 -4.34
C ASN A 63 14.87 5.31 -3.13
N ARG A 64 13.94 6.24 -3.31
CA ARG A 64 12.91 6.62 -2.34
C ARG A 64 11.53 6.33 -2.90
N ASN A 65 10.67 5.76 -2.07
CA ASN A 65 9.30 5.42 -2.45
C ASN A 65 8.34 5.84 -1.33
N VAL A 66 7.44 6.76 -1.65
CA VAL A 66 6.41 7.28 -0.79
C VAL A 66 5.06 6.74 -1.25
N SER A 67 4.33 6.09 -0.34
CA SER A 67 2.96 5.63 -0.58
C SER A 67 1.97 6.22 0.42
N CYS A 68 0.75 6.47 -0.07
CA CYS A 68 -0.33 7.12 0.67
C CYS A 68 -1.60 6.29 0.58
N CYS A 69 -2.34 6.16 1.68
CA CYS A 69 -3.62 5.46 1.70
C CYS A 69 -4.54 5.98 2.84
N SER A 70 -5.85 5.81 2.69
CA SER A 70 -6.86 6.47 3.54
C SER A 70 -7.79 5.49 4.27
N THR A 71 -7.38 4.22 4.42
CA THR A 71 -8.15 3.20 5.15
C THR A 71 -7.40 2.77 6.40
N ASN A 72 -8.11 2.30 7.43
CA ASN A 72 -7.49 1.91 8.70
C ASN A 72 -6.38 0.86 8.48
N LEU A 73 -5.21 1.12 9.07
CA LEU A 73 -4.03 0.24 9.07
C LEU A 73 -3.53 -0.16 7.67
N CYS A 74 -3.83 0.65 6.64
CA CYS A 74 -3.50 0.33 5.25
C CYS A 74 -1.99 0.33 4.96
N ASN A 75 -1.20 1.08 5.73
CA ASN A 75 0.25 1.14 5.62
C ASN A 75 0.97 -0.02 6.32
N ILE A 76 0.39 -1.22 6.31
CA ILE A 76 0.99 -2.41 6.93
C ILE A 76 2.30 -2.82 6.26
N ASN A 77 2.38 -2.70 4.93
CA ASN A 77 3.57 -3.05 4.16
C ASN A 77 4.47 -1.83 3.96
N ALA A 78 5.79 -2.04 3.95
CA ALA A 78 6.72 -1.06 3.41
C ALA A 78 6.35 -0.78 1.95
N ALA A 79 6.49 0.46 1.48
CA ALA A 79 6.03 0.99 0.18
C ALA A 79 6.42 0.18 -1.08
N GLY A 80 7.20 -0.90 -0.96
CA GLY A 80 7.61 -1.79 -2.05
C GLY A 80 6.73 -3.01 -2.32
N SER A 81 5.45 -3.05 -1.92
CA SER A 81 4.54 -4.10 -2.40
C SER A 81 3.43 -3.48 -3.23
N VAL A 82 3.65 -3.47 -4.55
CA VAL A 82 2.54 -3.40 -5.52
C VAL A 82 1.76 -4.71 -5.38
N ARG A 83 0.97 -4.85 -4.31
CA ARG A 83 -0.09 -5.86 -4.28
C ARG A 83 -1.18 -5.28 -5.15
N TYR A 84 -1.15 -5.64 -6.44
CA TYR A 84 -2.34 -5.67 -7.26
C TYR A 84 -3.43 -6.34 -6.41
N SER A 85 -4.40 -5.55 -5.95
CA SER A 85 -5.64 -6.08 -5.46
C SER A 85 -6.30 -6.73 -6.67
N TYR A 86 -6.19 -8.06 -6.79
CA TYR A 86 -7.04 -8.86 -7.68
C TYR A 86 -8.46 -8.83 -7.09
N GLY A 87 -9.07 -7.65 -7.12
CA GLY A 87 -10.44 -7.41 -6.74
C GLY A 87 -11.34 -7.75 -7.91
N MET A 88 -11.92 -8.96 -7.85
CA MET A 88 -13.22 -9.31 -8.42
C MET A 88 -13.39 -9.16 -9.94
N ALA A 89 -13.03 -10.21 -10.69
CA ALA A 89 -13.72 -10.56 -11.92
C ALA A 89 -14.72 -11.68 -11.62
N ALA A 90 -15.85 -11.33 -11.00
CA ALA A 90 -17.02 -12.19 -10.94
C ALA A 90 -17.86 -11.98 -12.20
N GLY A 91 -18.28 -13.05 -12.87
CA GLY A 91 -19.38 -12.96 -13.85
C GLY A 91 -19.31 -13.88 -15.07
N ILE A 92 -19.61 -15.16 -14.87
CA ILE A 92 -20.35 -16.07 -15.76
C ILE A 92 -20.20 -15.88 -17.27
N ALA A 93 -19.38 -16.71 -17.91
CA ALA A 93 -19.52 -17.07 -19.33
C ALA A 93 -20.10 -18.49 -19.43
N ALA A 94 -21.35 -18.69 -19.00
CA ALA A 94 -22.05 -19.97 -19.08
C ALA A 94 -23.27 -19.92 -20.04
N SER A 95 -23.19 -19.15 -21.12
CA SER A 95 -24.34 -18.93 -22.03
C SER A 95 -24.09 -19.28 -23.50
N MET A 96 -22.89 -19.76 -23.88
CA MET A 96 -22.56 -19.98 -25.31
C MET A 96 -22.52 -21.44 -25.76
N LEU A 97 -23.14 -22.38 -25.02
CA LEU A 97 -23.18 -23.80 -25.42
C LEU A 97 -24.58 -24.35 -25.73
N TRP A 98 -25.63 -23.51 -25.68
CA TRP A 98 -26.98 -23.98 -25.96
C TRP A 98 -27.34 -24.29 -27.42
N PRO A 99 -26.74 -23.71 -28.48
CA PRO A 99 -27.21 -24.00 -29.84
C PRO A 99 -26.74 -25.35 -30.41
N PHE A 100 -25.81 -26.07 -29.77
CA PHE A 100 -25.30 -27.35 -30.28
C PHE A 100 -25.95 -28.62 -29.69
N LEU A 101 -26.72 -28.49 -28.59
CA LEU A 101 -27.32 -29.63 -27.90
C LEU A 101 -28.79 -29.89 -28.26
N ASN A 102 -29.41 -29.06 -29.10
CA ASN A 102 -30.82 -29.21 -29.50
C ASN A 102 -31.01 -29.47 -31.01
N ASN A 103 -30.00 -30.02 -31.69
CA ASN A 103 -30.18 -30.51 -33.06
C ASN A 103 -29.70 -31.95 -33.19
N ARG A 104 -30.46 -32.87 -32.60
CA ARG A 104 -30.56 -34.26 -33.03
C ARG A 104 -31.92 -34.82 -32.65
#